data_AF-A0A1I3WVS0-F1
#
_entry.id   AF-A0A1I3WVS0-F1
#
_cell.length_a   1.000
_cell.length_b   1.000
_cell.length_c   1.000
_cell.angle_alpha   90.00
_cell.angle_beta   90.00
_cell.angle_gamma   90.00
#
_symmetry.space_group_name_H-M   'P 1'
#
loop_
_entity.id
_entity.type
_entity.pdbx_description
1 polymer ?
#
loop_
_entity_poly.entity_id
_entity_poly.type
_entity_poly.pdbx_seq_one_letter_code
_entity_poly.pdbx_strand_id
1 'polypeptide(L)'
;MATISSLGVGTGLDLEGIVTGLMDIERQPLNRLKSKESLINAQISAYGSFKSKLDSFQTAMASLASASSFKVFQANSQDEDLFTATSTSSASAGSYNIDVTQVASRDKLASSAFTDYNSVVGEGTLSISVGSESFDVAIDSSNSSLAGIRTAINNASDNTGVTASIITDDSGARLVLTSNETGTENAISVSVSGDSDGNNTDTSGLSSFVYSSGGTQNLSSISTAKDAIVNIDGFTTTSSSNSIANAIDGVTLNVKDVGSSTLEITRNDEAILESVNEFASAYNALMTEINSQRKGQLEADSTLLTIERQVRDVFNSGASITGSSFSYLVEAGISFDKNGVMTVNEDKVNEVLSSDFNSFANLFSAEGEGFANRLESLADTWLQTDGLIDSREEGLNSRLKRMDSQKEQMESRLEMTETRLRAQYAAMDTLVSSLQSQGNYLISQLSAMNSN
;
A
#
# COMPACT_ATOMS: atom_id res chain seq x y z
N MET A 1 -54.56 -13.05 2.71
CA MET A 1 -54.81 -11.67 3.16
C MET A 1 -55.98 -11.69 4.12
N ALA A 2 -55.70 -11.74 5.42
CA ALA A 2 -56.74 -11.63 6.43
C ALA A 2 -57.19 -10.17 6.48
N THR A 3 -58.49 -9.95 6.38
CA THR A 3 -59.15 -8.65 6.52
C THR A 3 -58.73 -8.01 7.84
N ILE A 4 -58.09 -6.84 7.79
CA ILE A 4 -57.86 -6.00 8.98
C ILE A 4 -59.24 -5.50 9.43
N SER A 5 -59.92 -6.28 10.27
CA SER A 5 -61.02 -5.76 11.09
C SER A 5 -60.36 -4.85 12.12
N SER A 6 -60.54 -3.54 11.97
CA SER A 6 -60.14 -2.56 12.98
C SER A 6 -60.61 -3.04 14.36
N LEU A 7 -59.67 -3.37 15.26
CA LEU A 7 -59.98 -3.79 16.62
C LEU A 7 -60.61 -2.61 17.37
N GLY A 8 -61.70 -2.84 18.11
CA GLY A 8 -62.30 -1.83 19.01
C GLY A 8 -63.44 -1.00 18.42
N VAL A 9 -63.82 -1.21 17.16
CA VAL A 9 -64.97 -0.51 16.53
C VAL A 9 -66.30 -0.91 17.18
N GLY A 10 -66.39 -2.11 17.77
CA GLY A 10 -67.62 -2.61 18.40
C GLY A 10 -67.89 -2.09 19.80
N THR A 11 -66.86 -1.68 20.55
CA THR A 11 -66.95 -1.40 21.99
C THR A 11 -66.49 -0.01 22.42
N GLY A 12 -65.75 0.71 21.56
CA GLY A 12 -65.18 2.03 21.87
C GLY A 12 -63.93 2.01 22.75
N LEU A 13 -63.31 0.84 22.95
CA LEU A 13 -62.06 0.66 23.70
C LEU A 13 -60.83 0.79 22.79
N ASP A 14 -59.76 1.45 23.27
CA ASP A 14 -58.46 1.52 22.57
C ASP A 14 -57.66 0.22 22.75
N LEU A 15 -58.11 -0.83 22.07
CA LEU A 15 -57.49 -2.15 22.13
C LEU A 15 -56.13 -2.18 21.42
N GLU A 16 -55.94 -1.34 20.40
CA GLU A 16 -54.65 -1.23 19.68
C GLU A 16 -53.57 -0.63 20.58
N GLY A 17 -53.91 0.42 21.35
CA GLY A 17 -53.02 1.00 22.36
C GLY A 17 -52.65 0.01 23.45
N ILE A 18 -53.59 -0.81 23.92
CA ILE A 18 -53.33 -1.86 24.93
C ILE A 18 -52.38 -2.94 24.38
N VAL A 19 -52.65 -3.45 23.17
CA VAL A 19 -51.78 -4.46 22.54
C VAL A 19 -50.37 -3.90 22.34
N THR A 20 -50.25 -2.67 21.86
CA THR A 20 -48.96 -1.99 21.69
C THR A 20 -48.21 -1.87 23.02
N GLY A 21 -48.87 -1.39 24.08
CA GLY A 21 -48.25 -1.25 25.40
C GLY A 21 -47.81 -2.58 26.02
N LEU A 22 -48.57 -3.66 25.81
CA LEU A 22 -48.16 -5.01 26.23
C LEU A 22 -46.96 -5.50 25.42
N MET A 23 -46.96 -5.28 24.10
CA MET A 23 -45.84 -5.66 23.25
C MET A 23 -44.56 -4.89 23.58
N ASP A 24 -44.65 -3.63 24.01
CA ASP A 24 -43.49 -2.84 24.45
C ASP A 24 -42.84 -3.41 25.72
N ILE A 25 -43.63 -3.95 26.64
CA ILE A 25 -43.14 -4.67 27.83
C ILE A 25 -42.49 -5.99 27.41
N GLU A 26 -43.15 -6.75 26.54
CA GLU A 26 -42.62 -8.02 26.03
C GLU A 26 -41.32 -7.84 25.22
N ARG A 27 -41.11 -6.67 24.61
CA ARG A 27 -39.88 -6.30 23.88
C ARG A 27 -38.70 -5.92 24.79
N GLN A 28 -38.89 -5.71 26.09
CA GLN A 28 -37.81 -5.30 27.00
C GLN A 28 -36.56 -6.22 26.97
N PRO A 29 -36.69 -7.56 26.98
CA PRO A 29 -35.53 -8.46 26.87
C PRO A 29 -34.78 -8.30 25.54
N LEU A 30 -35.51 -8.10 24.43
CA LEU A 30 -34.92 -7.86 23.11
C LEU A 30 -34.15 -6.54 23.10
N ASN A 31 -34.70 -5.47 23.67
CA ASN A 31 -34.01 -4.17 23.79
C ASN A 31 -32.71 -4.28 24.59
N ARG A 32 -32.72 -5.03 25.71
CA ARG A 32 -31.50 -5.31 26.49
C ARG A 32 -30.46 -6.06 25.67
N LEU A 33 -30.89 -7.00 24.82
CA LEU A 33 -30.01 -7.75 23.95
C LEU A 33 -29.39 -6.85 22.86
N LYS A 34 -30.18 -5.96 22.25
CA LYS A 34 -29.70 -4.94 21.30
C LYS A 34 -28.70 -3.97 21.94
N SER A 35 -28.91 -3.55 23.20
CA SER A 35 -27.92 -2.72 23.91
C SER A 35 -26.60 -3.46 24.14
N LYS A 36 -26.65 -4.76 24.49
CA LYS A 36 -25.44 -5.58 24.64
C LYS A 36 -24.73 -5.79 23.30
N GLU A 37 -25.48 -5.93 22.21
CA GLU A 37 -24.94 -6.10 20.86
C GLU A 37 -24.16 -4.85 20.45
N SER A 38 -24.75 -3.67 20.68
CA SER A 38 -24.08 -2.39 20.45
C SER A 38 -22.78 -2.26 21.25
N LEU A 39 -22.77 -2.73 22.51
CA LEU A 39 -21.54 -2.75 23.31
C LEU A 39 -20.49 -3.70 22.72
N ILE A 40 -20.86 -4.91 22.31
CA ILE A 40 -19.90 -5.86 21.69
C ILE A 40 -19.35 -5.31 20.38
N ASN A 41 -20.19 -4.69 19.54
CA ASN A 41 -19.72 -4.05 18.31
C ASN A 41 -18.76 -2.90 18.62
N ALA A 42 -19.02 -2.08 19.64
CA ALA A 42 -18.09 -1.05 20.08
C ALA A 42 -16.76 -1.65 20.58
N GLN A 43 -16.80 -2.80 21.26
CA GLN A 43 -15.60 -3.54 21.69
C GLN A 43 -14.80 -4.07 20.50
N ILE A 44 -15.47 -4.63 19.49
CA ILE A 44 -14.80 -5.09 18.26
C ILE A 44 -14.12 -3.92 17.55
N SER A 45 -14.81 -2.79 17.39
CA SER A 45 -14.21 -1.58 16.81
C SER A 45 -13.04 -1.05 17.63
N ALA A 46 -13.13 -1.10 18.97
CA ALA A 46 -12.04 -0.72 19.86
C ALA A 46 -10.82 -1.63 19.69
N TYR A 47 -11.03 -2.94 19.54
CA TYR A 47 -9.95 -3.88 19.23
C TYR A 47 -9.33 -3.63 17.86
N GLY A 48 -10.12 -3.32 16.84
CA GLY A 48 -9.59 -2.94 15.53
C GLY A 48 -8.71 -1.69 15.58
N SER A 49 -9.12 -0.66 16.34
CA SER A 49 -8.32 0.55 16.58
C SER A 49 -7.02 0.23 17.33
N PHE A 50 -7.12 -0.55 18.41
CA PHE A 50 -5.97 -0.99 19.19
C PHE A 50 -4.98 -1.81 18.36
N LYS A 51 -5.48 -2.78 17.56
CA LYS A 51 -4.68 -3.62 16.66
C LYS A 51 -3.91 -2.76 15.67
N SER A 52 -4.54 -1.77 15.04
CA SER A 52 -3.84 -0.85 14.13
C SER A 52 -2.71 -0.07 14.82
N LYS A 53 -2.89 0.37 16.07
CA LYS A 53 -1.81 1.00 16.84
C LYS A 53 -0.71 0.02 17.22
N LEU A 54 -1.07 -1.23 17.51
CA LEU A 54 -0.12 -2.28 17.80
C LEU A 54 0.71 -2.68 16.56
N ASP A 55 0.09 -2.79 15.39
CA ASP A 55 0.77 -3.03 14.10
C ASP A 55 1.74 -1.87 13.77
N SER A 56 1.32 -0.62 14.02
CA SER A 56 2.18 0.56 13.84
C SER A 56 3.39 0.50 14.78
N PHE A 57 3.18 0.09 16.03
CA PHE A 57 4.24 -0.10 17.00
C PHE A 57 5.20 -1.23 16.61
N GLN A 58 4.67 -2.38 16.17
CA GLN A 58 5.46 -3.49 15.65
C GLN A 58 6.33 -3.06 14.46
N THR A 59 5.77 -2.31 13.52
CA THR A 59 6.49 -1.79 12.34
C THR A 59 7.66 -0.89 12.77
N ALA A 60 7.43 0.01 13.74
CA ALA A 60 8.48 0.87 14.29
C ALA A 60 9.54 0.08 15.09
N MET A 61 9.19 -1.08 15.67
CA MET A 61 10.20 -1.97 16.26
C MET A 61 11.01 -2.68 15.18
N ALA A 62 10.35 -3.20 14.15
CA ALA A 62 11.00 -3.93 13.06
C ALA A 62 12.05 -3.06 12.34
N SER A 63 11.78 -1.76 12.18
CA SER A 63 12.75 -0.81 11.63
C SER A 63 13.99 -0.61 12.53
N LEU A 64 13.97 -1.04 13.79
CA LEU A 64 15.10 -0.99 14.73
C LEU A 64 15.58 -2.38 15.18
N ALA A 65 14.92 -3.45 14.74
CA ALA A 65 15.14 -4.80 15.27
C ALA A 65 16.39 -5.48 14.69
N SER A 66 16.94 -4.98 13.57
CA SER A 66 18.05 -5.62 12.87
C SER A 66 19.31 -4.75 12.81
N ALA A 67 20.49 -5.37 12.86
CA ALA A 67 21.76 -4.65 12.71
C ALA A 67 21.87 -3.97 11.34
N SER A 68 21.28 -4.55 10.29
CA SER A 68 21.19 -3.92 8.96
C SER A 68 20.37 -2.64 8.97
N SER A 69 19.38 -2.51 9.87
CA SER A 69 18.58 -1.29 9.98
C SER A 69 19.38 -0.09 10.44
N PHE A 70 20.50 -0.31 11.14
CA PHE A 70 21.42 0.75 11.56
C PHE A 70 22.54 1.02 10.55
N LYS A 71 22.70 0.16 9.53
CA LYS A 71 23.66 0.37 8.43
C LYS A 71 23.04 1.25 7.35
N VAL A 72 22.58 2.42 7.73
CA VAL A 72 22.05 3.42 6.78
C VAL A 72 23.18 4.36 6.41
N PHE A 73 23.52 4.37 5.13
CA PHE A 73 24.51 5.29 4.58
C PHE A 73 23.82 6.26 3.64
N GLN A 74 24.37 7.47 3.55
CA GLN A 74 24.03 8.46 2.55
C GLN A 74 25.24 8.72 1.67
N ALA A 75 24.98 8.92 0.37
CA ALA A 75 25.99 9.21 -0.64
C ALA A 75 25.76 10.63 -1.15
N ASN A 76 26.59 11.57 -0.71
CA ASN A 76 26.47 12.99 -1.01
C ASN A 76 27.46 13.36 -2.14
N SER A 77 26.92 13.75 -3.30
CA SER A 77 27.75 14.34 -4.35
C SER A 77 28.02 15.80 -4.03
N GLN A 78 29.27 16.24 -4.19
CA GLN A 78 29.62 17.65 -4.06
C GLN A 78 29.23 18.48 -5.31
N ASP A 79 28.79 17.81 -6.38
CA ASP A 79 28.20 18.44 -7.57
C ASP A 79 27.05 17.57 -8.12
N GLU A 80 25.82 17.88 -7.70
CA GLU A 80 24.63 17.13 -8.08
C GLU A 80 24.19 17.35 -9.54
N ASP A 81 24.69 18.40 -10.20
CA ASP A 81 24.42 18.66 -11.62
C ASP A 81 25.25 17.71 -12.51
N LEU A 82 26.44 17.30 -12.05
CA LEU A 82 27.27 16.29 -12.72
C LEU A 82 26.79 14.86 -12.45
N PHE A 83 26.56 14.51 -11.19
CA PHE A 83 26.05 13.18 -10.82
C PHE A 83 25.38 13.18 -9.45
N THR A 84 24.46 12.25 -9.24
CA THR A 84 23.94 11.90 -7.90
C THR A 84 24.31 10.48 -7.55
N ALA A 85 24.21 10.11 -6.28
CA ALA A 85 24.46 8.74 -5.85
C ALA A 85 23.42 8.30 -4.84
N THR A 86 23.13 7.01 -4.83
CA THR A 86 22.37 6.36 -3.77
C THR A 86 23.19 5.24 -3.16
N SER A 87 23.02 4.99 -1.87
CA SER A 87 23.74 3.96 -1.12
C SER A 87 22.78 2.94 -0.48
N THR A 88 23.25 1.71 -0.35
CA THR A 88 22.58 0.61 0.34
C THR A 88 23.29 0.31 1.65
N SER A 89 22.78 -0.68 2.40
CA SER A 89 23.38 -1.11 3.67
C SER A 89 24.71 -1.87 3.55
N SER A 90 25.13 -2.23 2.33
CA SER A 90 26.46 -2.78 2.06
C SER A 90 27.52 -1.70 1.80
N ALA A 91 27.11 -0.43 1.65
CA ALA A 91 28.04 0.66 1.46
C ALA A 91 28.98 0.82 2.66
N SER A 92 30.14 1.43 2.42
CA SER A 92 31.11 1.76 3.45
C SER A 92 31.41 3.26 3.42
N ALA A 93 31.56 3.86 4.60
CA ALA A 93 31.91 5.27 4.70
C ALA A 93 33.28 5.54 4.06
N GLY A 94 33.37 6.63 3.29
CA GLY A 94 34.55 6.95 2.51
C GLY A 94 34.34 8.17 1.61
N SER A 95 35.43 8.64 1.00
CA SER A 95 35.42 9.73 0.02
C SER A 95 36.05 9.21 -1.26
N TYR A 96 35.39 9.44 -2.39
CA TYR A 96 35.78 8.93 -3.70
C TYR A 96 35.86 10.09 -4.69
N ASN A 97 36.95 10.17 -5.46
CA ASN A 97 37.04 11.10 -6.57
C ASN A 97 36.37 10.49 -7.79
N ILE A 98 35.36 11.16 -8.30
CA ILE A 98 34.59 10.72 -9.47
C ILE A 98 34.93 11.66 -10.62
N ASP A 99 35.37 11.11 -11.74
CA ASP A 99 35.62 11.83 -12.99
C ASP A 99 34.83 11.18 -14.12
N VAL A 100 33.74 11.85 -14.51
CA VAL A 100 32.87 11.44 -15.60
C VAL A 100 33.46 11.96 -16.91
N THR A 101 33.98 11.04 -17.71
CA THR A 101 34.62 11.36 -18.99
C THR A 101 33.66 11.27 -20.18
N GLN A 102 32.62 10.44 -20.06
CA GLN A 102 31.59 10.29 -21.07
C GLN A 102 30.26 9.86 -20.43
N VAL A 103 29.16 10.43 -20.92
CA VAL A 103 27.78 10.05 -20.57
C VAL A 103 27.27 9.06 -21.61
N ALA A 104 26.51 8.05 -21.17
CA ALA A 104 25.88 7.10 -22.05
C ALA A 104 24.79 7.81 -22.89
N SER A 105 24.79 7.55 -24.20
CA SER A 105 23.81 8.10 -25.15
C SER A 105 23.12 6.99 -25.93
N ARG A 106 21.89 7.28 -26.38
CA ARG A 106 21.07 6.37 -27.18
C ARG A 106 21.39 6.54 -28.64
N ASP A 107 21.27 5.45 -29.39
CA ASP A 107 21.32 5.53 -30.84
C ASP A 107 20.02 6.09 -31.41
N LYS A 108 20.15 7.01 -32.38
CA LYS A 108 19.01 7.64 -33.04
C LYS A 108 19.29 7.81 -34.51
N LEU A 109 18.46 7.18 -35.33
CA LEU A 109 18.57 7.18 -36.78
C LEU A 109 17.34 7.85 -37.40
N ALA A 110 17.53 8.57 -38.50
CA ALA A 110 16.45 9.23 -39.21
C ALA A 110 16.56 9.05 -40.73
N SER A 111 15.42 8.81 -41.37
CA SER A 111 15.32 8.68 -42.81
C SER A 111 15.48 10.02 -43.54
N SER A 112 15.65 9.95 -44.85
CA SER A 112 15.35 11.08 -45.75
C SER A 112 13.88 11.51 -45.58
N ALA A 113 13.59 12.75 -46.00
CA ALA A 113 12.23 13.27 -45.96
C ALA A 113 11.37 12.64 -47.06
N PHE A 114 10.19 12.18 -46.68
CA PHE A 114 9.09 11.81 -47.55
C PHE A 114 8.11 12.99 -47.67
N THR A 115 7.31 13.01 -48.73
CA THR A 115 6.37 14.11 -49.02
C THR A 115 5.45 14.42 -47.83
N ASP A 116 4.89 13.39 -47.20
CA ASP A 116 3.99 13.52 -46.06
C ASP A 116 3.93 12.25 -45.18
N TYR A 117 3.14 12.33 -44.11
CA TYR A 117 2.95 11.27 -43.12
C TYR A 117 2.37 9.95 -43.69
N ASN A 118 1.63 10.01 -44.80
CA ASN A 118 0.97 8.85 -45.41
C ASN A 118 1.68 8.38 -46.70
N SER A 119 2.85 8.94 -46.98
CA SER A 119 3.63 8.58 -48.17
C SER A 119 3.90 7.07 -48.18
N VAL A 120 3.56 6.44 -49.30
CA VAL A 120 3.81 5.01 -49.52
C VAL A 120 5.31 4.83 -49.75
N VAL A 121 5.93 3.99 -48.93
CA VAL A 121 7.36 3.71 -48.96
C VAL A 121 7.64 2.47 -49.79
N GLY A 122 6.92 1.37 -49.53
CA GLY A 122 7.10 0.10 -50.25
C GLY A 122 6.66 -1.11 -49.43
N GLU A 123 6.76 -2.28 -50.03
CA GLU A 123 6.53 -3.59 -49.40
C GLU A 123 7.84 -4.38 -49.29
N GLY A 124 7.92 -5.31 -48.34
CA GLY A 124 9.11 -6.12 -48.06
C GLY A 124 9.21 -6.48 -46.58
N THR A 125 10.42 -6.78 -46.10
CA THR A 125 10.68 -7.08 -44.69
C THR A 125 11.84 -6.23 -44.17
N LEU A 126 11.59 -5.51 -43.08
CA LEU A 126 12.61 -4.78 -42.32
C LEU A 126 13.14 -5.67 -41.21
N SER A 127 14.43 -6.00 -41.24
CA SER A 127 15.09 -6.67 -40.12
C SER A 127 15.84 -5.63 -39.30
N ILE A 128 15.36 -5.38 -38.07
CA ILE A 128 15.89 -4.37 -37.17
C ILE A 128 16.62 -5.08 -36.03
N SER A 129 17.85 -4.66 -35.78
CA SER A 129 18.70 -5.20 -34.71
C SER A 129 19.07 -4.10 -33.71
N VAL A 130 19.10 -4.49 -32.43
CA VAL A 130 19.62 -3.71 -31.30
C VAL A 130 20.67 -4.58 -30.65
N GLY A 131 21.95 -4.26 -30.85
CA GLY A 131 23.03 -5.13 -30.39
C GLY A 131 23.02 -6.50 -31.06
N SER A 132 22.92 -7.56 -30.26
CA SER A 132 22.84 -8.95 -30.73
C SER A 132 21.43 -9.43 -31.07
N GLU A 133 20.41 -8.73 -30.60
CA GLU A 133 19.02 -9.13 -30.78
C GLU A 133 18.44 -8.51 -32.04
N SER A 134 17.62 -9.27 -32.77
CA SER A 134 16.99 -8.83 -34.02
C SER A 134 15.55 -9.29 -34.13
N PHE A 135 14.73 -8.48 -34.80
CA PHE A 135 13.36 -8.81 -35.13
C PHE A 135 13.00 -8.36 -36.54
N ASP A 136 12.03 -9.05 -37.13
CA ASP A 136 11.60 -8.81 -38.50
C ASP A 136 10.20 -8.19 -38.53
N VAL A 137 10.05 -7.13 -39.32
CA VAL A 137 8.79 -6.43 -39.52
C VAL A 137 8.36 -6.60 -40.98
N ALA A 138 7.32 -7.40 -41.19
CA ALA A 138 6.72 -7.58 -42.50
C ALA A 138 5.88 -6.36 -42.90
N ILE A 139 6.19 -5.78 -44.06
CA ILE A 139 5.49 -4.64 -44.64
C ILE A 139 4.77 -5.09 -45.92
N ASP A 140 3.46 -4.96 -45.93
CA ASP A 140 2.57 -5.30 -47.03
C ASP A 140 1.65 -4.12 -47.40
N SER A 141 0.76 -4.31 -48.37
CA SER A 141 -0.19 -3.29 -48.84
C SER A 141 -1.04 -2.63 -47.75
N SER A 142 -1.22 -3.28 -46.58
CA SER A 142 -2.00 -2.75 -45.46
C SER A 142 -1.22 -1.77 -44.56
N ASN A 143 0.12 -1.80 -44.60
CA ASN A 143 0.99 -1.01 -43.72
C ASN A 143 2.20 -0.36 -44.43
N SER A 144 2.22 -0.34 -45.77
CA SER A 144 3.31 0.20 -46.62
C SER A 144 3.53 1.72 -46.59
N SER A 145 2.74 2.47 -45.82
CA SER A 145 2.94 3.91 -45.63
C SER A 145 3.91 4.20 -44.47
N LEU A 146 4.51 5.39 -44.44
CA LEU A 146 5.40 5.79 -43.34
C LEU A 146 4.74 5.61 -41.96
N ALA A 147 3.47 6.00 -41.83
CA ALA A 147 2.64 5.79 -40.65
C ALA A 147 2.38 4.31 -40.33
N GLY A 148 2.14 3.50 -41.36
CA GLY A 148 1.96 2.06 -41.25
C GLY A 148 3.22 1.38 -40.73
N ILE A 149 4.37 1.69 -41.31
CA ILE A 149 5.69 1.15 -40.94
C ILE A 149 6.04 1.51 -39.50
N ARG A 150 5.89 2.78 -39.10
CA ARG A 150 6.08 3.19 -37.69
C ARG A 150 5.21 2.35 -36.74
N THR A 151 3.95 2.15 -37.10
CA THR A 151 3.00 1.39 -36.28
C THR A 151 3.36 -0.10 -36.25
N ALA A 152 3.80 -0.66 -37.37
CA ALA A 152 4.25 -2.04 -37.48
C ALA A 152 5.49 -2.30 -36.61
N ILE A 153 6.48 -1.40 -36.63
CA ILE A 153 7.68 -1.52 -35.78
C ILE A 153 7.31 -1.48 -34.29
N ASN A 154 6.50 -0.50 -33.87
CA ASN A 154 6.14 -0.34 -32.45
C ASN A 154 5.22 -1.45 -31.93
N ASN A 155 4.44 -2.08 -32.81
CA ASN A 155 3.51 -3.17 -32.43
C ASN A 155 4.09 -4.57 -32.71
N ALA A 156 5.31 -4.69 -33.24
CA ALA A 156 5.96 -5.97 -33.41
C ALA A 156 6.14 -6.65 -32.04
N SER A 157 5.59 -7.85 -31.89
CA SER A 157 5.57 -8.57 -30.61
C SER A 157 6.95 -8.96 -30.10
N ASP A 158 7.90 -9.04 -31.04
CA ASP A 158 9.30 -9.37 -30.86
C ASP A 158 10.20 -8.12 -30.92
N ASN A 159 9.64 -6.90 -30.85
CA ASN A 159 10.45 -5.69 -30.80
C ASN A 159 11.39 -5.72 -29.57
N THR A 160 12.69 -5.81 -29.85
CA THR A 160 13.76 -6.01 -28.85
C THR A 160 14.25 -4.73 -28.18
N GLY A 161 13.70 -3.56 -28.55
CA GLY A 161 14.07 -2.30 -27.90
C GLY A 161 14.19 -1.07 -28.82
N VAL A 162 13.40 -0.97 -29.88
CA VAL A 162 13.38 0.22 -30.76
C VAL A 162 12.02 0.91 -30.71
N THR A 163 12.02 2.23 -30.52
CA THR A 163 10.83 3.06 -30.72
C THR A 163 10.93 3.80 -32.05
N ALA A 164 9.93 3.61 -32.90
CA ALA A 164 9.74 4.35 -34.13
C ALA A 164 8.80 5.55 -33.92
N SER A 165 9.20 6.70 -34.45
CA SER A 165 8.40 7.94 -34.45
C SER A 165 8.48 8.62 -35.82
N ILE A 166 7.58 9.58 -36.07
CA ILE A 166 7.62 10.38 -37.30
C ILE A 166 7.80 11.84 -36.90
N ILE A 167 8.80 12.50 -37.48
CA ILE A 167 9.03 13.93 -37.33
C ILE A 167 8.78 14.58 -38.69
N THR A 168 7.93 15.60 -38.73
CA THR A 168 7.67 16.40 -39.93
C THR A 168 8.34 17.76 -39.79
N ASP A 169 9.24 18.08 -40.73
CA ASP A 169 9.90 19.37 -40.87
C ASP A 169 9.44 20.07 -42.17
N ASP A 170 10.02 21.23 -42.49
CA ASP A 170 9.70 21.98 -43.72
C ASP A 170 10.04 21.22 -45.02
N SER A 171 10.88 20.17 -44.94
CA SER A 171 11.27 19.31 -46.06
C SER A 171 10.37 18.08 -46.23
N GLY A 172 9.56 17.74 -45.22
CA GLY A 172 8.63 16.61 -45.26
C GLY A 172 8.64 15.76 -43.98
N ALA A 173 8.08 14.54 -44.06
CA ALA A 173 7.99 13.60 -42.95
C ALA A 173 9.17 12.60 -42.94
N ARG A 174 9.74 12.33 -41.78
CA ARG A 174 10.87 11.39 -41.59
C ARG A 174 10.52 10.31 -40.57
N LEU A 175 10.86 9.07 -40.86
CA LEU A 175 10.86 8.01 -39.85
C LEU A 175 12.11 8.17 -38.98
N VAL A 176 11.93 8.13 -37.67
CA VAL A 176 12.99 8.25 -36.69
C VAL A 176 12.94 7.03 -35.78
N LEU A 177 14.03 6.26 -35.78
CA LEU A 177 14.24 5.10 -34.92
C LEU A 177 15.11 5.52 -33.75
N THR A 178 14.67 5.25 -32.53
CA THR A 178 15.40 5.54 -31.31
C THR A 178 15.54 4.28 -30.48
N SER A 179 16.74 4.00 -29.98
CA SER A 179 16.98 2.87 -29.10
C SER A 179 16.33 3.13 -27.74
N ASN A 180 15.71 2.10 -27.19
CA ASN A 180 15.04 2.17 -25.89
C ASN A 180 16.01 2.19 -24.73
N GLU A 181 17.30 1.93 -24.95
CA GLU A 181 18.35 2.01 -23.95
C GLU A 181 19.58 2.77 -24.49
N THR A 182 20.42 3.26 -23.58
CA THR A 182 21.72 3.88 -23.92
C THR A 182 22.79 2.80 -24.10
N GLY A 183 23.98 3.18 -24.58
CA GLY A 183 25.12 2.27 -24.61
C GLY A 183 25.37 1.66 -25.98
N THR A 184 26.63 1.30 -26.23
CA THR A 184 27.10 0.75 -27.52
C THR A 184 26.46 -0.59 -27.86
N GLU A 185 26.11 -1.38 -26.84
CA GLU A 185 25.35 -2.64 -26.96
C GLU A 185 23.95 -2.42 -27.51
N ASN A 186 23.40 -1.20 -27.39
CA ASN A 186 22.05 -0.86 -27.85
C ASN A 186 22.05 -0.07 -29.16
N ALA A 187 23.11 -0.18 -29.96
CA ALA A 187 23.21 0.42 -31.29
C ALA A 187 22.22 -0.25 -32.27
N ILE A 188 21.61 0.56 -33.14
CA ILE A 188 20.60 0.11 -34.10
C ILE A 188 21.26 -0.23 -35.43
N SER A 189 20.89 -1.36 -36.02
CA SER A 189 21.18 -1.68 -37.40
C SER A 189 19.91 -2.18 -38.09
N VAL A 190 19.68 -1.75 -39.33
CA VAL A 190 18.50 -2.06 -40.13
C VAL A 190 18.95 -2.64 -41.46
N SER A 191 18.40 -3.79 -41.81
CA SER A 191 18.55 -4.39 -43.14
C SER A 191 17.18 -4.67 -43.75
N VAL A 192 17.14 -4.77 -45.07
CA VAL A 192 15.89 -4.98 -45.83
C VAL A 192 16.02 -6.25 -46.65
N SER A 193 14.91 -6.98 -46.78
CA SER A 193 14.78 -8.05 -47.75
C SER A 193 13.44 -7.97 -48.48
N GLY A 194 13.44 -8.35 -49.76
CA GLY A 194 12.23 -8.36 -50.58
C GLY A 194 11.69 -6.98 -50.92
N ASP A 195 12.56 -5.97 -51.08
CA ASP A 195 12.12 -4.66 -51.57
C ASP A 195 11.45 -4.78 -52.95
N SER A 196 10.46 -3.92 -53.19
CA SER A 196 9.55 -3.98 -54.34
C SER A 196 10.25 -3.74 -55.68
N ASP A 197 11.40 -3.05 -55.69
CA ASP A 197 12.22 -2.82 -56.88
C ASP A 197 13.33 -3.87 -57.08
N GLY A 198 13.45 -4.82 -56.15
CA GLY A 198 14.45 -5.89 -56.16
C GLY A 198 15.85 -5.48 -55.68
N ASN A 199 16.05 -4.26 -55.18
CA ASN A 199 17.32 -3.79 -54.63
C ASN A 199 17.20 -3.43 -53.13
N ASN A 200 17.84 -4.22 -52.27
CA ASN A 200 17.73 -4.02 -50.83
C ASN A 200 18.74 -3.01 -50.25
N THR A 201 19.42 -2.20 -51.07
CA THR A 201 20.53 -1.35 -50.59
C THR A 201 20.55 0.08 -51.13
N ASP A 202 19.67 0.44 -52.06
CA ASP A 202 19.61 1.80 -52.60
C ASP A 202 18.76 2.74 -51.73
N THR A 203 18.53 3.97 -52.20
CA THR A 203 17.82 5.01 -51.43
C THR A 203 16.34 5.11 -51.78
N SER A 204 15.80 4.13 -52.49
CA SER A 204 14.38 4.05 -52.89
C SER A 204 13.64 3.11 -51.95
N GLY A 205 12.31 2.99 -52.07
CA GLY A 205 11.59 1.89 -51.42
C GLY A 205 11.80 1.78 -49.89
N LEU A 206 11.74 0.54 -49.40
CA LEU A 206 12.10 0.22 -48.01
C LEU A 206 13.60 0.28 -47.76
N SER A 207 14.43 0.03 -48.79
CA SER A 207 15.89 0.08 -48.73
C SER A 207 16.43 1.45 -48.28
N SER A 208 15.63 2.52 -48.44
CA SER A 208 15.85 3.84 -47.84
C SER A 208 16.03 3.83 -46.31
N PHE A 209 15.57 2.79 -45.61
CA PHE A 209 15.76 2.61 -44.17
C PHE A 209 16.96 1.76 -43.78
N VAL A 210 17.76 1.27 -44.73
CA VAL A 210 18.93 0.44 -44.43
C VAL A 210 19.99 1.27 -43.70
N TYR A 211 20.53 0.69 -42.63
CA TYR A 211 21.63 1.26 -41.88
C TYR A 211 22.48 0.16 -41.25
N SER A 212 23.77 0.16 -41.56
CA SER A 212 24.75 -0.68 -40.87
C SER A 212 26.03 0.09 -40.64
N SER A 213 26.59 -0.01 -39.44
CA SER A 213 27.88 0.61 -39.12
C SER A 213 28.99 -0.03 -39.96
N GLY A 214 29.64 0.75 -40.83
CA GLY A 214 30.64 0.25 -41.77
C GLY A 214 30.09 -0.38 -43.05
N GLY A 215 28.77 -0.34 -43.28
CA GLY A 215 28.09 -0.82 -44.48
C GLY A 215 27.28 0.26 -45.20
N THR A 216 26.12 -0.10 -45.75
CA THR A 216 25.17 0.83 -46.35
C THR A 216 24.50 1.69 -45.27
N GLN A 217 24.43 3.01 -45.50
CA GLN A 217 23.90 3.98 -44.54
C GLN A 217 22.93 4.95 -45.24
N ASN A 218 21.71 4.47 -45.48
CA ASN A 218 20.65 5.29 -46.06
C ASN A 218 19.92 6.12 -44.99
N LEU A 219 19.89 5.63 -43.74
CA LEU A 219 19.55 6.45 -42.57
C LEU A 219 20.71 7.34 -42.14
N SER A 220 20.37 8.54 -41.65
CA SER A 220 21.30 9.47 -41.02
C SER A 220 21.32 9.28 -39.50
N SER A 221 22.51 9.26 -38.88
CA SER A 221 22.66 9.21 -37.42
C SER A 221 22.50 10.61 -36.82
N ILE A 222 21.51 10.78 -35.94
CA ILE A 222 21.27 12.00 -35.17
C ILE A 222 22.07 11.97 -33.86
N SER A 223 22.10 10.82 -33.20
CA SER A 223 22.95 10.55 -32.04
C SER A 223 23.47 9.13 -32.13
N THR A 224 24.68 8.91 -31.62
CA THR A 224 25.31 7.60 -31.60
C THR A 224 25.15 6.97 -30.23
N ALA A 225 24.93 5.65 -30.21
CA ALA A 225 25.00 4.88 -28.98
C ALA A 225 26.42 4.95 -28.40
N LYS A 226 26.53 5.34 -27.12
CA LYS A 226 27.79 5.42 -26.38
C LYS A 226 27.59 4.91 -24.97
N ASP A 227 28.61 4.28 -24.41
CA ASP A 227 28.64 3.87 -23.00
C ASP A 227 29.07 5.05 -22.11
N ALA A 228 28.58 5.08 -20.89
CA ALA A 228 29.11 5.94 -19.85
C ALA A 228 30.50 5.46 -19.46
N ILE A 229 31.43 6.39 -19.26
CA ILE A 229 32.80 6.11 -18.83
C ILE A 229 33.11 7.00 -17.64
N VAL A 230 33.29 6.37 -16.48
CA VAL A 230 33.57 7.05 -15.21
C VAL A 230 34.86 6.50 -14.64
N ASN A 231 35.68 7.40 -14.13
CA ASN A 231 36.90 7.08 -13.40
C ASN A 231 36.68 7.34 -11.90
N ILE A 232 36.87 6.30 -11.08
CA ILE A 232 36.66 6.33 -9.63
C ILE A 232 38.03 6.10 -8.98
N ASP A 233 38.60 7.13 -8.36
CA ASP A 233 39.94 7.09 -7.74
C ASP A 233 41.06 6.52 -8.64
N GLY A 234 40.96 6.71 -9.96
CA GLY A 234 41.91 6.21 -10.94
C GLY A 234 41.52 4.90 -11.62
N PHE A 235 40.43 4.25 -11.21
CA PHE A 235 39.88 3.05 -11.82
C PHE A 235 38.75 3.38 -12.80
N THR A 236 38.90 3.00 -14.06
CA THR A 236 37.87 3.22 -15.09
C THR A 236 36.78 2.14 -15.05
N THR A 237 35.54 2.59 -15.01
CA THR A 237 34.33 1.77 -15.14
C THR A 237 33.54 2.23 -16.36
N THR A 238 33.07 1.26 -17.16
CA THR A 238 32.22 1.49 -18.33
C THR A 238 30.85 0.89 -18.11
N SER A 239 29.80 1.57 -18.55
CA SER A 239 28.41 1.11 -18.38
C SER A 239 27.58 1.48 -19.59
N SER A 240 26.68 0.60 -20.03
CA SER A 240 25.70 0.92 -21.07
C SER A 240 24.64 1.94 -20.58
N SER A 241 24.49 2.12 -19.27
CA SER A 241 23.56 3.05 -18.64
C SER A 241 24.26 4.18 -17.89
N ASN A 242 23.60 5.34 -17.80
CA ASN A 242 23.98 6.43 -16.91
C ASN A 242 23.72 6.14 -15.42
N SER A 243 22.97 5.07 -15.12
CA SER A 243 22.86 4.52 -13.77
C SER A 243 23.86 3.37 -13.62
N ILE A 244 24.96 3.63 -12.93
CA ILE A 244 26.09 2.73 -12.77
C ILE A 244 26.03 2.13 -11.37
N ALA A 245 25.54 0.90 -11.28
CA ALA A 245 25.54 0.12 -10.05
C ALA A 245 26.83 -0.69 -9.90
N ASN A 246 27.18 -1.05 -8.66
CA ASN A 246 28.27 -1.97 -8.31
C ASN A 246 29.69 -1.50 -8.68
N ALA A 247 29.87 -0.27 -9.17
CA ALA A 247 31.19 0.31 -9.39
C ALA A 247 31.89 0.63 -8.06
N ILE A 248 31.11 1.02 -7.06
CA ILE A 248 31.47 1.07 -5.64
C ILE A 248 30.47 0.14 -4.94
N ASP A 249 30.95 -0.74 -4.04
CA ASP A 249 30.08 -1.70 -3.37
C ASP A 249 28.98 -0.98 -2.57
N GLY A 250 27.73 -1.39 -2.78
CA GLY A 250 26.56 -0.78 -2.17
C GLY A 250 26.22 0.63 -2.67
N VAL A 251 26.76 1.09 -3.80
CA VAL A 251 26.47 2.42 -4.34
C VAL A 251 26.01 2.33 -5.80
N THR A 252 25.00 3.14 -6.13
CA THR A 252 24.56 3.39 -7.50
C THR A 252 24.81 4.85 -7.84
N LEU A 253 25.66 5.09 -8.84
CA LEU A 253 25.98 6.41 -9.37
C LEU A 253 25.04 6.75 -10.54
N ASN A 254 24.40 7.90 -10.51
CA ASN A 254 23.58 8.40 -11.61
C ASN A 254 24.26 9.60 -12.25
N VAL A 255 24.88 9.36 -13.40
CA VAL A 255 25.64 10.33 -14.16
C VAL A 255 24.72 11.21 -15.01
N LYS A 256 24.96 12.51 -15.02
CA LYS A 256 24.17 13.49 -15.77
C LYS A 256 25.00 14.25 -16.80
N ASP A 257 26.22 14.64 -16.44
CA ASP A 257 27.12 15.40 -17.32
C ASP A 257 28.60 15.03 -17.08
N VAL A 258 29.47 15.46 -17.99
CA VAL A 258 30.92 15.25 -17.92
C VAL A 258 31.57 16.26 -16.97
N GLY A 259 32.53 15.79 -16.18
CA GLY A 259 33.22 16.60 -15.19
C GLY A 259 33.75 15.77 -14.03
N SER A 260 34.44 16.42 -13.09
CA SER A 260 35.00 15.77 -11.92
C SER A 260 34.50 16.43 -10.63
N SER A 261 34.10 15.60 -9.68
CA SER A 261 33.68 16.02 -8.34
C SER A 261 33.95 14.90 -7.33
N THR A 262 33.69 15.16 -6.06
CA THR A 262 33.88 14.20 -4.96
C THR A 262 32.53 13.62 -4.54
N LEU A 263 32.52 12.31 -4.29
CA LEU A 263 31.41 11.62 -3.65
C LEU A 263 31.81 11.30 -2.20
N GLU A 264 31.02 11.77 -1.24
CA GLU A 264 31.21 11.43 0.17
C GLU A 264 30.13 10.46 0.64
N ILE A 265 30.54 9.35 1.24
CA ILE A 265 29.65 8.37 1.86
C ILE A 265 29.82 8.49 3.36
N THR A 266 28.74 8.84 4.05
CA THR A 266 28.69 8.94 5.51
C THR A 266 27.55 8.09 6.05
N ARG A 267 27.63 7.72 7.33
CA ARG A 267 26.48 7.13 8.01
C ARG A 267 25.39 8.20 8.14
N ASN A 268 24.15 7.80 7.88
CA ASN A 268 23.01 8.70 7.98
C ASN A 268 22.44 8.65 9.41
N ASP A 269 23.04 9.45 10.29
CA ASP A 269 22.63 9.53 11.70
C ASP A 269 21.24 10.16 11.86
N GLU A 270 20.85 11.05 10.95
CA GLU A 270 19.52 11.67 10.92
C GLU A 270 18.43 10.62 10.69
N ALA A 271 18.61 9.69 9.75
CA ALA A 271 17.66 8.61 9.50
C ALA A 271 17.52 7.65 10.70
N ILE A 272 18.61 7.42 11.43
CA ILE A 272 18.57 6.61 12.66
C ILE A 272 17.78 7.36 13.75
N LEU A 273 18.02 8.67 13.92
CA LEU A 273 17.29 9.51 14.85
C LEU A 273 15.79 9.57 14.52
N GLU A 274 15.44 9.68 13.23
CA GLU A 274 14.06 9.63 12.76
C GLU A 274 13.40 8.31 13.15
N SER A 275 14.06 7.17 12.91
CA SER A 275 13.55 5.84 13.29
C SER A 275 13.31 5.72 14.81
N VAL A 276 14.18 6.32 15.62
CA VAL A 276 14.03 6.36 17.09
C VAL A 276 12.86 7.24 17.52
N ASN A 277 12.65 8.38 16.85
CA ASN A 277 11.52 9.27 17.08
C ASN A 277 10.19 8.63 16.66
N GLU A 278 10.17 7.89 15.55
CA GLU A 278 9.02 7.09 15.11
C GLU A 278 8.67 6.01 16.14
N PHE A 279 9.67 5.30 16.66
CA PHE A 279 9.50 4.34 17.74
C PHE A 279 8.86 4.97 18.98
N ALA A 280 9.38 6.11 19.45
CA ALA A 280 8.83 6.81 20.61
C ALA A 280 7.38 7.27 20.37
N SER A 281 7.10 7.76 19.16
CA SER A 281 5.76 8.18 18.74
C SER A 281 4.77 7.02 18.69
N ALA A 282 5.18 5.88 18.13
CA ALA A 282 4.36 4.68 18.04
C ALA A 282 4.07 4.09 19.43
N TYR A 283 5.08 4.05 20.31
CA TYR A 283 4.89 3.66 21.73
C TYR A 283 3.86 4.57 22.43
N ASN A 284 4.02 5.89 22.28
CA ASN A 284 3.12 6.86 22.93
C ASN A 284 1.69 6.75 22.39
N ALA A 285 1.52 6.51 21.09
CA ALA A 285 0.23 6.28 20.47
C ALA A 285 -0.43 5.00 21.00
N LEU A 286 0.33 3.90 21.11
CA LEU A 286 -0.15 2.64 21.67
C LEU A 286 -0.59 2.80 23.13
N MET A 287 0.24 3.43 23.97
CA MET A 287 -0.10 3.66 25.38
C MET A 287 -1.29 4.60 25.55
N THR A 288 -1.43 5.60 24.69
CA THR A 288 -2.61 6.48 24.67
C THR A 288 -3.88 5.70 24.34
N GLU A 289 -3.81 4.83 23.33
CA GLU A 289 -4.94 3.99 22.94
C GLU A 289 -5.32 3.01 24.05
N ILE A 290 -4.35 2.33 24.67
CA ILE A 290 -4.58 1.45 25.83
C ILE A 290 -5.31 2.22 26.94
N ASN A 291 -4.81 3.39 27.33
CA ASN A 291 -5.40 4.19 28.40
C ASN A 291 -6.80 4.71 28.06
N SER A 292 -7.04 5.06 26.80
CA SER A 292 -8.35 5.49 26.31
C SER A 292 -9.36 4.34 26.38
N GLN A 293 -9.01 3.18 25.82
CA GLN A 293 -9.91 2.04 25.76
C GLN A 293 -10.20 1.45 27.15
N ARG A 294 -9.23 1.47 28.06
CA ARG A 294 -9.40 1.06 29.47
C ARG A 294 -10.33 1.99 30.28
N LYS A 295 -10.55 3.22 29.84
CA LYS A 295 -11.55 4.13 30.43
C LYS A 295 -12.88 4.12 29.68
N GLY A 296 -12.93 3.41 28.55
CA GLY A 296 -14.05 3.39 27.63
C GLY A 296 -14.56 1.97 27.37
N GLN A 297 -14.50 1.54 26.12
CA GLN A 297 -15.18 0.32 25.66
C GLN A 297 -14.58 -0.98 26.23
N LEU A 298 -13.31 -0.95 26.64
CA LEU A 298 -12.54 -2.10 27.12
C LEU A 298 -12.16 -2.00 28.61
N GLU A 299 -12.95 -1.29 29.42
CA GLU A 299 -12.69 -1.10 30.85
C GLU A 299 -12.47 -2.41 31.63
N ALA A 300 -13.28 -3.43 31.36
CA ALA A 300 -13.21 -4.72 32.03
C ALA A 300 -12.28 -5.73 31.33
N ASP A 301 -11.50 -5.30 30.33
CA ASP A 301 -10.64 -6.19 29.56
C ASP A 301 -9.23 -6.29 30.15
N SER A 302 -8.81 -7.52 30.47
CA SER A 302 -7.50 -7.81 31.05
C SER A 302 -6.38 -7.98 30.03
N THR A 303 -6.70 -8.06 28.73
CA THR A 303 -5.69 -8.20 27.66
C THR A 303 -4.80 -6.97 27.59
N LEU A 304 -5.40 -5.77 27.56
CA LEU A 304 -4.68 -4.49 27.48
C LEU A 304 -3.75 -4.29 28.69
N LEU A 305 -4.19 -4.70 29.87
CA LEU A 305 -3.39 -4.70 31.10
C LEU A 305 -2.20 -5.66 31.04
N THR A 306 -2.35 -6.78 30.32
CA THR A 306 -1.28 -7.76 30.15
C THR A 306 -0.24 -7.24 29.17
N ILE A 307 -0.70 -6.68 28.05
CA ILE A 307 0.17 -6.04 27.04
C ILE A 307 0.93 -4.87 27.65
N GLU A 308 0.25 -3.94 28.33
CA GLU A 308 0.89 -2.79 28.97
C GLU A 308 2.00 -3.22 29.93
N ARG A 309 1.74 -4.24 30.77
CA ARG A 309 2.74 -4.78 31.70
C ARG A 309 3.92 -5.41 30.97
N GLN A 310 3.66 -6.26 29.97
CA GLN A 310 4.72 -6.92 29.20
C GLN A 310 5.62 -5.91 28.47
N VAL A 311 5.04 -4.87 27.87
CA VAL A 311 5.82 -3.77 27.26
C VAL A 311 6.66 -3.05 28.32
N ARG A 312 6.07 -2.67 29.47
CA ARG A 312 6.81 -2.00 30.56
C ARG A 312 7.89 -2.89 31.16
N ASP A 313 7.67 -4.20 31.26
CA ASP A 313 8.63 -5.15 31.78
C ASP A 313 9.88 -5.23 30.91
N VAL A 314 9.72 -5.13 29.58
CA VAL A 314 10.87 -5.05 28.66
C VAL A 314 11.73 -3.83 29.00
N PHE A 315 11.13 -2.64 29.14
CA PHE A 315 11.87 -1.41 29.46
C PHE A 315 12.49 -1.38 30.86
N ASN A 316 11.85 -2.02 31.85
CA ASN A 316 12.34 -2.04 33.23
C ASN A 316 13.34 -3.17 33.49
N SER A 317 13.38 -4.19 32.63
CA SER A 317 14.39 -5.23 32.70
C SER A 317 15.73 -4.67 32.23
N GLY A 318 16.56 -4.20 33.17
CA GLY A 318 17.97 -3.91 32.90
C GLY A 318 18.65 -5.22 32.50
N ALA A 319 18.83 -5.43 31.20
CA ALA A 319 19.46 -6.62 30.65
C ALA A 319 20.89 -6.29 30.24
N SER A 320 21.80 -7.23 30.50
CA SER A 320 23.11 -7.21 29.84
C SER A 320 22.86 -7.53 28.37
N ILE A 321 23.13 -6.56 27.49
CA ILE A 321 22.96 -6.71 26.04
C ILE A 321 24.33 -6.93 25.42
N THR A 322 24.48 -8.04 24.71
CA THR A 322 25.73 -8.42 24.07
C THR A 322 26.15 -7.36 23.05
N GLY A 323 27.37 -6.86 23.19
CA GLY A 323 27.90 -5.83 22.29
C GLY A 323 27.41 -4.41 22.58
N SER A 324 26.71 -4.18 23.70
CA SER A 324 26.36 -2.84 24.17
C SER A 324 26.93 -2.57 25.56
N SER A 325 27.51 -1.38 25.74
CA SER A 325 27.82 -0.84 27.07
C SER A 325 26.58 -0.33 27.81
N PHE A 326 25.46 -0.15 27.10
CA PHE A 326 24.22 0.37 27.66
C PHE A 326 23.31 -0.78 28.11
N SER A 327 22.70 -0.62 29.27
CA SER A 327 21.66 -1.52 29.78
C SER A 327 20.28 -0.88 29.75
N TYR A 328 20.20 0.44 29.59
CA TYR A 328 18.95 1.20 29.63
C TYR A 328 18.84 2.21 28.48
N LEU A 329 17.60 2.40 28.00
CA LEU A 329 17.28 3.40 26.98
C LEU A 329 17.67 4.84 27.37
N VAL A 330 17.66 5.16 28.67
CA VAL A 330 18.01 6.50 29.17
C VAL A 330 19.47 6.84 28.91
N GLU A 331 20.36 5.84 28.86
CA GLU A 331 21.79 6.03 28.55
C GLU A 331 21.98 6.41 27.08
N ALA A 332 21.09 5.94 26.21
CA ALA A 332 21.00 6.27 24.80
C ALA A 332 20.15 7.52 24.49
N GLY A 333 19.71 8.27 25.52
CA GLY A 333 18.95 9.52 25.34
C GLY A 333 17.43 9.36 25.27
N ILE A 334 16.88 8.19 25.58
CA ILE A 334 15.43 7.92 25.55
C ILE A 334 14.93 7.69 26.96
N SER A 335 13.99 8.53 27.40
CA SER A 335 13.49 8.53 28.78
C SER A 335 11.98 8.45 28.85
N PHE A 336 11.45 8.16 30.03
CA PHE A 336 10.02 8.19 30.31
C PHE A 336 9.71 9.31 31.30
N ASP A 337 8.65 10.07 31.03
CA ASP A 337 8.15 11.06 31.97
C ASP A 337 7.38 10.40 33.14
N LYS A 338 6.90 11.21 34.09
CA LYS A 338 6.13 10.73 35.25
C LYS A 338 4.80 10.06 34.87
N ASN A 339 4.30 10.32 33.67
CA ASN A 339 3.07 9.75 33.13
C ASN A 339 3.33 8.49 32.29
N GLY A 340 4.60 8.11 32.08
CA GLY A 340 5.01 6.99 31.25
C GLY A 340 5.06 7.30 29.75
N VAL A 341 5.06 8.57 29.36
CA VAL A 341 5.26 9.06 27.99
C VAL A 341 6.74 9.02 27.66
N MET A 342 7.09 8.39 26.55
CA MET A 342 8.46 8.30 26.05
C MET A 342 8.88 9.64 25.42
N THR A 343 10.09 10.09 25.74
CA THR A 343 10.70 11.31 25.20
C THR A 343 12.12 11.00 24.71
N VAL A 344 12.45 11.49 23.51
CA VAL A 344 13.78 11.36 22.90
C VAL A 344 14.53 12.67 23.09
N ASN A 345 15.76 12.60 23.61
CA ASN A 345 16.69 13.72 23.65
C ASN A 345 17.63 13.59 22.44
N GLU A 346 17.33 14.35 21.38
CA GLU A 346 18.05 14.29 20.10
C GLU A 346 19.54 14.63 20.25
N ASP A 347 19.88 15.64 21.05
CA ASP A 347 21.28 16.00 21.33
C ASP A 347 22.04 14.82 21.95
N LYS A 348 21.40 14.12 22.90
CA LYS A 348 22.02 12.96 23.56
C LYS A 348 22.14 11.76 22.64
N VAL A 349 21.13 11.50 21.81
CA VAL A 349 21.18 10.44 20.80
C VAL A 349 22.32 10.71 19.82
N ASN A 350 22.43 11.93 19.30
CA ASN A 350 23.50 12.31 18.38
C ASN A 350 24.90 12.21 19.02
N GLU A 351 25.04 12.61 20.29
CA GLU A 351 26.29 12.43 21.06
C GLU A 351 26.67 10.94 21.15
N VAL A 352 25.71 10.07 21.43
CA VAL A 352 25.92 8.62 21.56
C VAL A 352 26.21 7.97 20.20
N LEU A 353 25.49 8.33 19.13
CA LEU A 353 25.76 7.86 17.77
C LEU A 353 27.18 8.22 17.31
N SER A 354 27.66 9.40 17.70
CA SER A 354 29.02 9.85 17.36
C SER A 354 30.11 9.15 18.18
N SER A 355 29.84 8.81 19.44
CA SER A 355 30.85 8.29 20.38
C SER A 355 30.89 6.76 20.47
N ASP A 356 29.73 6.09 20.49
CA ASP A 356 29.62 4.63 20.56
C ASP A 356 28.37 4.11 19.83
N PHE A 357 28.43 4.19 18.50
CA PHE A 357 27.39 3.69 17.62
C PHE A 357 27.08 2.21 17.80
N ASN A 358 28.10 1.37 18.01
CA ASN A 358 27.88 -0.08 18.12
C ASN A 358 27.04 -0.41 19.35
N SER A 359 27.34 0.23 20.49
CA SER A 359 26.53 0.06 21.69
C SER A 359 25.10 0.58 21.49
N PHE A 360 24.92 1.68 20.77
CA PHE A 360 23.59 2.19 20.43
C PHE A 360 22.80 1.24 19.53
N ALA A 361 23.40 0.77 18.43
CA ALA A 361 22.73 -0.14 17.50
C ALA A 361 22.35 -1.46 18.19
N ASN A 362 23.25 -2.04 18.98
CA ASN A 362 23.00 -3.30 19.69
C ASN A 362 21.96 -3.15 20.79
N LEU A 363 21.82 -1.97 21.41
CA LEU A 363 20.77 -1.70 22.40
C LEU A 363 19.36 -2.04 21.86
N PHE A 364 19.12 -1.78 20.58
CA PHE A 364 17.86 -2.09 19.92
C PHE A 364 17.89 -3.44 19.19
N SER A 365 18.95 -3.70 18.41
CA SER A 365 18.97 -4.76 17.40
C SER A 365 19.70 -6.03 17.79
N ALA A 366 20.30 -6.12 18.98
CA ALA A 366 20.93 -7.36 19.43
C ALA A 366 19.91 -8.50 19.42
N GLU A 367 20.24 -9.59 18.74
CA GLU A 367 19.33 -10.72 18.52
C GLU A 367 18.87 -11.31 19.86
N GLY A 368 17.55 -11.36 20.09
CA GLY A 368 16.94 -11.87 21.31
C GLY A 368 17.13 -11.03 22.59
N GLU A 369 18.04 -10.05 22.59
CA GLU A 369 18.42 -9.27 23.78
C GLU A 369 18.04 -7.79 23.67
N GLY A 370 18.12 -7.24 22.45
CA GLY A 370 17.85 -5.83 22.16
C GLY A 370 16.38 -5.47 22.38
N PHE A 371 16.14 -4.21 22.77
CA PHE A 371 14.79 -3.72 23.07
C PHE A 371 13.85 -3.88 21.87
N ALA A 372 14.33 -3.66 20.65
CA ALA A 372 13.50 -3.78 19.46
C ALA A 372 13.14 -5.21 19.12
N ASN A 373 14.13 -6.10 19.15
CA ASN A 373 13.93 -7.53 18.93
C ASN A 373 12.93 -8.14 19.93
N ARG A 374 13.06 -7.78 21.22
CA ARG A 374 12.18 -8.28 22.29
C ARG A 374 10.76 -7.74 22.19
N LEU A 375 10.58 -6.47 21.83
CA LEU A 375 9.27 -5.85 21.67
C LEU A 375 8.56 -6.33 20.40
N GLU A 376 9.29 -6.50 19.31
CA GLU A 376 8.79 -7.12 18.07
C GLU A 376 8.30 -8.55 18.36
N SER A 377 9.10 -9.38 19.02
CA SER A 377 8.72 -10.76 19.37
C SER A 377 7.43 -10.84 20.22
N LEU A 378 7.24 -9.87 21.12
CA LEU A 378 6.00 -9.76 21.89
C LEU A 378 4.82 -9.34 21.01
N ALA A 379 5.01 -8.36 20.13
CA ALA A 379 3.99 -7.91 19.20
C ALA A 379 3.56 -9.04 18.26
N ASP A 380 4.52 -9.80 17.70
CA ASP A 380 4.27 -11.01 16.90
C ASP A 380 3.38 -12.01 17.66
N THR A 381 3.71 -12.29 18.93
CA THR A 381 2.95 -13.22 19.76
C THR A 381 1.50 -12.77 19.97
N TRP A 382 1.24 -11.46 20.04
CA TRP A 382 -0.09 -10.91 20.21
C TRP A 382 -0.90 -10.85 18.90
N LEU A 383 -0.23 -10.56 17.78
CA LEU A 383 -0.83 -10.27 16.48
C LEU A 383 -0.93 -11.48 15.54
N GLN A 384 -0.13 -12.53 15.77
CA GLN A 384 -0.18 -13.76 14.97
C GLN A 384 -1.59 -14.38 14.99
N THR A 385 -1.86 -15.25 14.00
CA THR A 385 -3.05 -16.10 13.98
C THR A 385 -3.13 -16.94 15.25
N ASP A 386 -4.33 -17.06 15.82
CA ASP A 386 -4.56 -17.68 17.14
C ASP A 386 -3.85 -16.98 18.32
N GLY A 387 -3.27 -15.80 18.08
CA GLY A 387 -2.65 -14.95 19.09
C GLY A 387 -3.66 -14.34 20.06
N LEU A 388 -3.16 -13.54 21.00
CA LEU A 388 -3.97 -12.95 22.06
C LEU A 388 -5.11 -12.06 21.53
N ILE A 389 -4.82 -11.26 20.49
CA ILE A 389 -5.80 -10.32 19.92
C ILE A 389 -6.82 -11.06 19.06
N ASP A 390 -6.35 -11.95 18.19
CA ASP A 390 -7.20 -12.76 17.30
C ASP A 390 -8.20 -13.60 18.10
N SER A 391 -7.71 -14.34 19.11
CA SER A 391 -8.55 -15.11 20.04
C SER A 391 -9.65 -14.28 20.71
N ARG A 392 -9.36 -13.00 20.99
CA ARG A 392 -10.30 -12.09 21.63
C ARG A 392 -11.36 -11.59 20.65
N GLU A 393 -10.95 -11.20 19.45
CA GLU A 393 -11.85 -10.80 18.36
C GLU A 393 -12.79 -11.95 17.98
N GLU A 394 -12.28 -13.17 17.82
CA GLU A 394 -13.09 -14.36 17.57
C GLU A 394 -14.11 -14.64 18.67
N GLY A 395 -13.68 -14.46 19.94
CA GLY A 395 -14.56 -14.60 21.10
C GLY A 395 -15.72 -13.60 21.10
N LEU A 396 -15.46 -12.35 20.72
CA LEU A 396 -16.47 -11.30 20.57
C LEU A 396 -17.41 -11.57 19.38
N ASN A 397 -16.86 -11.91 18.23
CA ASN A 397 -17.63 -12.28 17.03
C ASN A 397 -18.54 -13.49 17.28
N SER A 398 -18.05 -14.50 18.01
CA SER A 398 -18.84 -15.66 18.39
C SER A 398 -19.98 -15.31 19.35
N ARG A 399 -19.78 -14.34 20.26
CA ARG A 399 -20.85 -13.82 21.12
C ARG A 399 -21.89 -13.07 20.30
N LEU A 400 -21.46 -12.25 19.34
CA LEU A 400 -22.33 -11.52 18.43
C LEU A 400 -23.24 -12.47 17.66
N LYS A 401 -22.67 -13.49 17.00
CA LYS A 401 -23.42 -14.53 16.28
C LYS A 401 -24.48 -15.21 17.15
N ARG A 402 -24.14 -15.57 18.40
CA ARG A 402 -25.10 -16.16 19.34
C ARG A 402 -26.23 -15.19 19.72
N MET A 403 -25.91 -13.91 19.86
CA MET A 403 -26.90 -12.88 20.19
C MET A 403 -27.84 -12.60 19.02
N ASP A 404 -27.33 -12.63 17.78
CA ASP A 404 -28.18 -12.51 16.59
C ASP A 404 -29.18 -13.66 16.51
N SER A 405 -28.74 -14.90 16.70
CA SER A 405 -29.66 -16.05 16.76
C SER A 405 -30.69 -15.92 17.90
N GLN A 406 -30.31 -15.35 19.05
CA GLN A 406 -31.25 -15.10 20.16
C GLN A 406 -32.26 -14.00 19.82
N LYS A 407 -31.84 -12.93 19.13
CA LYS A 407 -32.72 -11.86 18.66
C LYS A 407 -33.77 -12.41 17.71
N GLU A 408 -33.37 -13.16 16.69
CA GLU A 408 -34.28 -13.77 15.71
C GLU A 408 -35.34 -14.65 16.40
N GLN A 409 -34.92 -15.49 17.36
CA GLN A 409 -35.84 -16.32 18.14
C GLN A 409 -36.80 -15.48 19.00
N MET A 410 -36.33 -14.40 19.62
CA MET A 410 -37.18 -13.50 20.40
C MET A 410 -38.18 -12.74 19.50
N GLU A 411 -37.74 -12.24 18.36
CA GLU A 411 -38.58 -11.53 17.39
C GLU A 411 -39.70 -12.45 16.87
N SER A 412 -39.39 -13.70 16.52
CA SER A 412 -40.41 -14.69 16.14
C SER A 412 -41.41 -14.98 17.28
N ARG A 413 -40.94 -15.09 18.54
CA ARG A 413 -41.84 -15.26 19.70
C ARG A 413 -42.72 -14.05 19.95
N LEU A 414 -42.19 -12.85 19.75
CA LEU A 414 -42.94 -11.60 19.87
C LEU A 414 -44.03 -11.52 18.81
N GLU A 415 -43.76 -11.90 17.57
CA GLU A 415 -44.76 -11.95 16.50
C GLU A 415 -45.91 -12.91 16.81
N MET A 416 -45.60 -14.12 17.32
CA MET A 416 -46.62 -15.06 17.79
C MET A 416 -47.42 -14.51 18.98
N THR A 417 -46.76 -13.81 19.89
CA THR A 417 -47.39 -13.20 21.07
C THR A 417 -48.34 -12.08 20.66
N GLU A 418 -47.92 -11.21 19.74
CA GLU A 418 -48.76 -10.15 19.18
C GLU A 418 -49.99 -10.75 18.49
N THR A 419 -49.79 -11.76 17.65
CA THR A 419 -50.89 -12.46 16.96
C THR A 419 -51.90 -13.03 17.96
N ARG A 420 -51.41 -13.67 19.03
CA ARG A 420 -52.26 -14.22 20.10
C ARG A 420 -53.00 -13.13 20.86
N LEU A 421 -52.32 -12.04 21.25
CA LEU A 421 -52.93 -10.91 21.95
C LEU A 421 -54.03 -10.28 21.08
N ARG A 422 -53.75 -9.99 19.80
CA ARG A 422 -54.74 -9.47 18.84
C ARG A 422 -55.95 -10.39 18.72
N ALA A 423 -55.77 -11.71 18.62
CA ALA A 423 -56.88 -12.66 18.57
C ALA A 423 -57.71 -12.68 19.86
N GLN A 424 -57.06 -12.61 21.04
CA GLN A 424 -57.75 -12.54 22.34
C GLN A 424 -58.57 -11.26 22.49
N TYR A 425 -57.99 -10.11 22.13
CA TYR A 425 -58.69 -8.82 22.22
C TYR A 425 -59.80 -8.70 21.17
N ALA A 426 -59.65 -9.27 19.97
CA ALA A 426 -60.73 -9.33 18.98
C ALA A 426 -61.90 -10.20 19.44
N ALA A 427 -61.62 -11.35 20.06
CA ALA A 427 -62.64 -12.20 20.67
C ALA A 427 -63.36 -11.50 21.84
N MET A 428 -62.61 -10.75 22.66
CA MET A 428 -63.16 -9.91 23.72
C MET A 428 -64.08 -8.82 23.16
N ASP A 429 -63.66 -8.10 22.11
CA ASP A 429 -64.45 -7.06 21.45
C ASP A 429 -65.78 -7.63 20.93
N THR A 430 -65.73 -8.82 20.30
CA THR A 430 -66.92 -9.54 19.82
C THR A 430 -67.85 -9.95 20.97
N LEU A 431 -67.30 -10.49 22.06
CA LEU A 431 -68.07 -10.90 23.24
C LEU A 431 -68.75 -9.69 23.89
N VAL A 432 -68.01 -8.61 24.12
CA VAL A 432 -68.55 -7.39 24.74
C VAL A 432 -69.60 -6.76 23.83
N SER A 433 -69.39 -6.73 22.50
CA SER A 433 -70.40 -6.26 21.55
C SER A 433 -71.67 -7.13 21.56
N SER A 434 -71.53 -8.45 21.66
CA SER A 434 -72.65 -9.38 21.82
C SER A 434 -73.39 -9.18 23.15
N LEU A 435 -72.67 -8.94 24.25
CA LEU A 435 -73.27 -8.65 25.55
C LEU A 435 -73.97 -7.30 25.56
N GLN A 436 -73.42 -6.28 24.89
CA GLN A 436 -74.05 -4.97 24.71
C GLN A 436 -75.33 -5.09 23.87
N SER A 437 -75.31 -5.86 22.79
CA SER A 437 -76.52 -6.07 21.96
C SER A 437 -77.60 -6.89 22.68
N GLN A 438 -77.23 -7.93 23.43
CA GLN A 438 -78.16 -8.67 24.30
C GLN A 438 -78.73 -7.79 25.42
N GLY A 439 -77.90 -6.95 26.05
CA GLY A 439 -78.33 -5.97 27.03
C GLY A 439 -79.33 -4.97 26.45
N ASN A 440 -79.02 -4.41 25.28
CA ASN A 440 -79.92 -3.51 24.55
C ASN A 440 -81.24 -4.20 24.16
N TYR A 441 -81.19 -5.47 23.73
CA TYR A 441 -82.38 -6.27 23.43
C TYR A 441 -83.25 -6.49 24.67
N LEU A 442 -82.65 -6.90 25.81
CA LEU A 442 -83.36 -7.07 27.08
C LEU A 442 -83.99 -5.76 27.54
N ILE A 443 -83.26 -4.64 27.43
CA ILE A 443 -83.79 -3.30 27.73
C ILE A 443 -84.98 -3.00 26.83
N SER A 444 -84.88 -3.25 25.52
CA SER A 444 -85.99 -3.02 24.58
C SER A 444 -87.21 -3.88 24.88
N GLN A 445 -87.02 -5.13 25.31
CA GLN A 445 -88.10 -6.05 25.66
C GLN A 445 -88.78 -5.66 26.99
N LEU A 446 -87.99 -5.26 27.99
CA LEU A 446 -88.48 -4.70 29.26
C LEU A 446 -89.25 -3.39 29.03
N SER A 447 -88.75 -2.52 28.16
CA SER A 447 -89.46 -1.30 27.74
C SER A 447 -90.77 -1.63 27.03
N ALA A 448 -90.79 -2.63 26.14
CA ALA A 448 -91.99 -3.08 25.45
C ALA A 448 -93.03 -3.71 26.42
N MET A 449 -92.56 -4.44 27.44
CA MET A 449 -93.42 -5.01 28.49
C MET A 449 -93.97 -3.97 29.47
N ASN A 450 -93.32 -2.81 29.63
CA ASN A 450 -93.83 -1.67 30.40
C ASN A 450 -94.77 -0.76 29.58
N SER A 451 -94.94 -1.02 28.28
CA SER A 451 -95.78 -0.24 27.37
C SER A 451 -97.10 -0.93 26.95
N ASN A 452 -97.42 -2.06 27.58
CA ASN A 452 -98.77 -2.63 27.69
C ASN A 452 -99.17 -2.63 29.17
#